data_AF-A0A957KBM5-F1
#
_entry.id   AF-A0A957KBM5-F1
#
_cell.length_a   1.000
_cell.length_b   1.000
_cell.length_c   1.000
_cell.angle_alpha   90.00
_cell.angle_beta   90.00
_cell.angle_gamma   90.00
#
_symmetry.space_group_name_H-M   'P 1'
#
loop_
_entity.id
_entity.type
_entity.pdbx_description
1 polymer ?
#
loop_
_entity_poly.entity_id
_entity_poly.type
_entity_poly.pdbx_seq_one_letter_code
_entity_poly.pdbx_strand_id
1 'polypeptide(L)'
;MTPVEMLIDLIDFNADWLKKELAEMSDELLVWRPDPGANNINNTVWHVSRMLDIFQTRFLDGKGQEDELYFADGWAEKLGYDSRGIGMMGMGSLIGYTA
;
A
#
# COMPACT_ATOMS: atom_id res chain seq x y z
N MET A 1 -10.92 15.12 -20.70
CA MET A 1 -10.56 13.90 -19.98
C MET A 1 -9.46 13.19 -20.75
N THR A 2 -8.23 13.28 -20.27
CA THR A 2 -7.04 12.60 -20.78
C THR A 2 -6.93 11.18 -20.19
N PRO A 3 -6.13 10.27 -20.75
CA PRO A 3 -5.90 8.96 -20.15
C PRO A 3 -5.34 9.01 -18.72
N VAL A 4 -4.52 10.03 -18.40
CA VAL A 4 -3.98 10.23 -17.05
C VAL A 4 -5.08 10.66 -16.09
N GLU A 5 -5.93 11.60 -16.50
CA GLU A 5 -7.11 12.02 -15.70
C GLU A 5 -8.04 10.83 -15.42
N MET A 6 -8.28 9.97 -16.41
CA MET A 6 -9.08 8.74 -16.21
C MET A 6 -8.45 7.77 -15.20
N LEU A 7 -7.13 7.63 -15.21
CA LEU A 7 -6.42 6.74 -14.27
C LEU A 7 -6.47 7.29 -12.85
N ILE A 8 -6.32 8.60 -12.68
CA ILE A 8 -6.47 9.26 -11.37
C ILE A 8 -7.88 9.06 -10.83
N ASP A 9 -8.91 9.36 -11.62
CA ASP A 9 -10.32 9.18 -11.23
C ASP A 9 -10.62 7.72 -10.84
N LEU A 10 -10.05 6.75 -11.57
CA LEU A 10 -10.20 5.33 -11.25
C LEU A 10 -9.53 4.97 -9.92
N ILE A 11 -8.32 5.47 -9.66
CA ILE A 11 -7.60 5.21 -8.40
C ILE A 11 -8.38 5.79 -7.22
N ASP A 12 -8.85 7.04 -7.33
CA ASP A 12 -9.62 7.72 -6.28
C ASP A 12 -10.93 6.98 -5.99
N PHE A 13 -11.67 6.59 -7.04
CA PHE A 13 -12.90 5.80 -6.91
C PHE A 13 -12.65 4.47 -6.18
N ASN A 14 -11.59 3.74 -6.55
CA ASN A 14 -11.25 2.47 -5.91
C ASN A 14 -10.82 2.67 -4.45
N ALA A 15 -10.06 3.72 -4.14
CA ALA A 15 -9.64 4.02 -2.78
C ALA A 15 -10.84 4.33 -1.87
N ASP A 16 -11.80 5.12 -2.35
CA ASP A 16 -12.99 5.48 -1.59
C ASP A 16 -13.99 4.32 -1.46
N TRP A 17 -14.11 3.48 -2.49
CA TRP A 17 -14.86 2.24 -2.40
C TRP A 17 -14.24 1.32 -1.34
N LEU A 18 -12.94 1.07 -1.44
CA LEU A 18 -12.23 0.17 -0.54
C LEU A 18 -12.37 0.59 0.93
N LYS A 19 -12.25 1.90 1.24
CA LYS A 19 -12.46 2.43 2.59
C LYS A 19 -13.86 2.07 3.14
N LYS A 20 -14.90 2.13 2.31
CA LYS A 20 -16.28 1.80 2.72
C LYS A 20 -16.42 0.32 3.00
N GLU A 21 -15.94 -0.54 2.10
CA GLU A 21 -15.99 -1.99 2.30
C GLU A 21 -15.26 -2.41 3.57
N LEU A 22 -14.05 -1.87 3.79
CA LEU A 22 -13.26 -2.19 4.99
C LEU A 22 -13.92 -1.72 6.28
N ALA A 23 -14.66 -0.62 6.27
CA ALA A 23 -15.36 -0.11 7.43
C ALA A 23 -16.53 -1.01 7.88
N GLU A 24 -17.07 -1.83 6.98
CA GLU A 24 -18.16 -2.78 7.27
C GLU A 24 -17.64 -4.17 7.68
N MET A 25 -16.34 -4.45 7.49
CA MET A 25 -15.72 -5.72 7.85
C MET A 25 -15.33 -5.77 9.32
N SER A 26 -15.47 -6.94 9.95
CA SER A 26 -14.94 -7.19 11.28
C SER A 26 -13.42 -7.41 11.24
N ASP A 27 -12.75 -7.09 12.34
CA ASP A 27 -11.31 -7.35 12.50
C ASP A 27 -10.97 -8.83 12.28
N GLU A 28 -11.85 -9.74 12.72
CA GLU A 28 -11.70 -11.19 12.52
C GLU A 28 -11.62 -11.54 11.03
N LEU A 29 -12.53 -10.97 10.22
CA LEU A 29 -12.54 -11.20 8.78
C LEU A 29 -11.30 -10.60 8.11
N LEU A 30 -10.88 -9.42 8.56
CA LEU A 30 -9.73 -8.71 8.01
C LEU A 30 -8.41 -9.48 8.19
N VAL A 31 -8.27 -10.24 9.29
CA VAL A 31 -7.07 -11.03 9.58
C VAL A 31 -7.19 -12.51 9.21
N TRP A 32 -8.39 -12.99 8.88
CA TRP A 32 -8.65 -14.38 8.53
C TRP A 32 -7.86 -14.81 7.29
N ARG A 33 -7.38 -16.06 7.29
CA ARG A 33 -6.61 -16.66 6.20
C ARG A 33 -7.19 -18.04 5.88
N PRO A 34 -7.49 -18.36 4.60
CA PRO A 34 -7.95 -19.69 4.20
C PRO A 34 -6.85 -20.76 4.28
N ASP A 35 -5.59 -20.34 4.21
CA ASP A 35 -4.40 -21.19 4.22
C ASP A 35 -3.25 -20.43 4.90
N PRO A 36 -2.33 -21.11 5.63
CA PRO A 36 -1.18 -20.45 6.27
C PRO A 36 -0.31 -19.61 5.32
N GLY A 37 -0.23 -19.96 4.04
CA GLY A 37 0.51 -19.24 3.01
C GLY A 37 -0.30 -18.12 2.31
N ALA A 38 -1.62 -18.10 2.42
CA ALA A 38 -2.46 -17.11 1.74
C ALA A 38 -2.43 -15.76 2.46
N ASN A 39 -2.33 -14.62 1.77
CA ASN A 39 -2.46 -13.32 2.44
C ASN A 39 -3.88 -13.12 2.99
N ASN A 40 -4.02 -12.46 4.16
CA ASN A 40 -5.32 -11.94 4.60
C ASN A 40 -5.64 -10.61 3.91
N ILE A 41 -6.86 -10.11 4.15
CA ILE A 41 -7.34 -8.87 3.54
C ILE A 41 -6.48 -7.68 4.00
N ASN A 42 -6.18 -7.56 5.30
CA ASN A 42 -5.36 -6.47 5.82
C ASN A 42 -3.99 -6.40 5.16
N ASN A 43 -3.30 -7.54 5.03
CA ASN A 43 -1.99 -7.58 4.39
C ASN A 43 -2.09 -7.16 2.92
N THR A 44 -3.09 -7.67 2.21
CA THR A 44 -3.32 -7.35 0.79
C THR A 44 -3.59 -5.85 0.59
N VAL A 45 -4.48 -5.27 1.39
CA VAL A 45 -4.80 -3.84 1.35
C VAL A 45 -3.55 -3.01 1.62
N TRP A 46 -2.82 -3.33 2.69
CA TRP A 46 -1.61 -2.60 3.04
C TRP A 46 -0.60 -2.58 1.89
N HIS A 47 -0.33 -3.73 1.27
CA HIS A 47 0.61 -3.82 0.17
C HIS A 47 0.16 -3.11 -1.11
N VAL A 48 -1.13 -3.15 -1.43
CA VAL A 48 -1.68 -2.41 -2.57
C VAL A 48 -1.57 -0.91 -2.33
N SER A 49 -1.96 -0.42 -1.15
CA SER A 49 -1.81 0.99 -0.78
C SER A 49 -0.34 1.43 -0.81
N ARG A 50 0.57 0.57 -0.33
CA ARG A 50 2.01 0.81 -0.36
C ARG A 50 2.53 0.95 -1.79
N MET A 51 2.09 0.09 -2.71
CA MET A 51 2.47 0.17 -4.13
C MET A 51 1.96 1.44 -4.80
N LEU A 52 0.74 1.90 -4.47
CA LEU A 52 0.19 3.13 -5.02
C LEU A 52 0.97 4.37 -4.55
N ASP A 53 1.33 4.43 -3.26
CA ASP A 53 2.18 5.49 -2.70
C ASP A 53 3.55 5.55 -3.39
N ILE A 54 4.20 4.39 -3.57
CA ILE A 54 5.47 4.30 -4.32
C ILE A 54 5.28 4.77 -5.76
N PHE A 55 4.19 4.35 -6.42
CA PHE A 55 3.98 4.66 -7.82
C PHE A 55 3.74 6.14 -8.06
N GLN A 56 2.88 6.75 -7.24
CA GLN A 56 2.66 8.18 -7.25
C GLN A 56 3.96 8.94 -6.97
N THR A 57 4.65 8.62 -5.89
CA THR A 57 5.79 9.39 -5.42
C THR A 57 7.02 9.22 -6.30
N ARG A 58 7.43 7.99 -6.59
CA ARG A 58 8.69 7.74 -7.32
C ARG A 58 8.52 7.85 -8.83
N PHE A 59 7.47 7.27 -9.39
CA PHE A 59 7.34 7.11 -10.84
C PHE A 59 6.60 8.28 -11.49
N LEU A 60 5.54 8.80 -10.86
CA LEU A 60 4.79 9.94 -11.40
C LEU A 60 5.43 11.28 -11.00
N ASP A 61 5.76 11.47 -9.73
CA ASP A 61 6.32 12.73 -9.23
C ASP A 61 7.86 12.82 -9.37
N GLY A 62 8.55 11.70 -9.59
CA GLY A 62 10.02 11.66 -9.70
C GLY A 62 10.75 11.93 -8.38
N LYS A 63 10.09 11.73 -7.24
CA LYS A 63 10.63 11.99 -5.89
C LYS A 63 11.36 10.79 -5.31
N GLY A 64 12.06 11.02 -4.20
CA GLY A 64 12.82 9.99 -3.50
C GLY A 64 11.93 9.08 -2.65
N GLN A 65 12.53 8.01 -2.13
CA GLN A 65 11.85 7.10 -1.19
C GLN A 65 11.36 7.81 0.08
N GLU A 66 12.10 8.79 0.59
CA GLU A 66 11.74 9.53 1.81
C GLU A 66 10.47 10.38 1.66
N ASP A 67 10.09 10.71 0.42
CA ASP A 67 8.91 11.53 0.12
C ASP A 67 7.62 10.70 0.06
N GLU A 68 7.72 9.38 0.13
CA GLU A 68 6.55 8.50 0.18
C GLU A 68 5.79 8.74 1.48
N LEU A 69 4.46 8.76 1.42
CA LEU A 69 3.62 8.98 2.59
C LEU A 69 3.95 8.00 3.71
N TYR A 70 4.32 6.77 3.36
CA TYR A 70 4.77 5.77 4.32
C TYR A 70 5.92 6.25 5.23
N PHE A 71 6.92 6.92 4.66
CA PHE A 71 8.06 7.44 5.42
C PHE A 71 7.79 8.85 5.94
N ALA A 72 7.26 9.73 5.10
CA ALA A 72 7.00 11.14 5.43
C ALA A 72 6.02 11.29 6.62
N ASP A 73 5.01 10.43 6.74
CA ASP A 73 4.03 10.47 7.84
C ASP A 73 4.43 9.60 9.05
N GLY A 74 5.65 9.05 9.04
CA GLY A 74 6.22 8.26 10.13
C GLY A 74 5.60 6.88 10.33
N TRP A 75 4.99 6.29 9.30
CA TRP A 75 4.38 4.95 9.42
C TRP A 75 5.42 3.85 9.59
N ALA A 76 6.60 3.99 8.97
CA ALA A 76 7.71 3.07 9.17
C ALA A 76 8.07 2.90 10.65
N GLU A 77 8.16 4.00 11.40
CA GLU A 77 8.45 3.99 12.84
C GLU A 77 7.28 3.41 13.63
N LYS A 78 6.05 3.87 13.38
CA LYS A 78 4.84 3.41 14.09
C LYS A 78 4.62 1.91 13.99
N LEU A 79 4.95 1.32 12.83
CA LEU A 79 4.77 -0.10 12.55
C LEU A 79 6.03 -0.93 12.82
N GLY A 80 7.16 -0.29 13.16
CA GLY A 80 8.45 -0.99 13.33
C GLY A 80 8.92 -1.68 12.05
N TYR A 81 8.53 -1.18 10.88
CA TYR A 81 8.83 -1.76 9.58
C TYR A 81 9.47 -0.72 8.66
N ASP A 82 10.79 -0.80 8.47
CA ASP A 82 11.53 0.06 7.56
C ASP A 82 12.09 -0.75 6.41
N SER A 83 11.54 -0.53 5.21
CA SER A 83 11.97 -1.24 4.02
C SER A 83 13.17 -0.62 3.31
N ARG A 84 13.68 0.56 3.75
CA ARG A 84 14.81 1.23 3.09
C ARG A 84 16.06 0.35 3.06
N GLY A 85 16.64 0.19 1.88
CA GLY A 85 17.82 -0.66 1.68
C GLY A 85 17.58 -2.18 1.78
N ILE A 86 16.34 -2.63 1.94
CA ILE A 86 15.97 -4.05 2.07
C ILE A 86 15.01 -4.47 0.96
N GLY A 87 15.18 -5.68 0.42
CA GLY A 87 14.30 -6.22 -0.63
C GLY A 87 14.46 -5.49 -1.97
N MET A 88 13.42 -5.55 -2.82
CA MET A 88 13.48 -4.96 -4.16
C MET A 88 13.36 -3.43 -4.07
N MET A 89 14.46 -2.72 -4.29
CA MET A 89 14.53 -1.24 -4.30
C MET A 89 13.94 -0.58 -3.04
N GLY A 90 13.96 -1.27 -1.90
CA GLY A 90 13.38 -0.77 -0.66
C GLY A 90 11.86 -0.62 -0.67
N MET A 91 11.14 -1.24 -1.60
CA MET A 91 9.69 -1.01 -1.76
C MET A 91 8.84 -1.60 -0.64
N GLY A 92 9.27 -2.71 -0.02
CA GLY A 92 8.52 -3.36 1.05
C GLY A 92 7.11 -3.83 0.64
N SER A 93 6.94 -4.26 -0.61
CA SER A 93 5.63 -4.48 -1.26
C SER A 93 5.38 -5.94 -1.67
N LEU A 94 5.44 -6.89 -0.74
CA LEU A 94 5.40 -8.36 -0.95
C LEU A 94 6.64 -8.95 -1.64
N ILE A 95 7.38 -8.15 -2.40
CA ILE A 95 8.51 -8.61 -3.21
C ILE A 95 9.82 -8.27 -2.49
N GLY A 96 10.47 -9.31 -1.97
CA GLY A 96 11.83 -9.24 -1.43
C GLY A 96 11.96 -8.84 0.04
N TYR A 97 10.92 -8.24 0.64
CA TYR A 97 10.82 -7.99 2.08
C TYR A 97 9.38 -7.69 2.48
N THR A 98 8.89 -8.38 3.50
CA THR A 98 7.56 -8.21 4.12
C THR A 98 7.69 -8.72 5.55
N ALA A 99 7.20 -7.96 6.52
CA ALA A 99 7.17 -8.35 7.94
C ALA A 99 6.00 -9.29 8.24
#